data_AF-A0A2V6CL90-F1
#
_entry.id   AF-A0A2V6CL90-F1
#
_cell.length_a   1.000
_cell.length_b   1.000
_cell.length_c   1.000
_cell.angle_alpha   90.00
_cell.angle_beta   90.00
_cell.angle_gamma   90.00
#
_symmetry.space_group_name_H-M   'P 1'
#
loop_
_entity.id
_entity.type
_entity.pdbx_description
1 polymer ?
#
loop_
_entity_poly.entity_id
_entity_poly.type
_entity_poly.pdbx_seq_one_letter_code
_entity_poly.pdbx_strand_id
1 'polypeptide(L)'
;DQCRQTGYQGRAAIYEICLVTEGLRKLIMHRCDGGGLKQCAIAEGMETLRHDGWRRVAQGRSTIEEVVRVTQTDEVMAETTEEAEPIVAAEATEIQ
;
A
#
# COMPACT_ATOMS: atom_id res chain seq x y z
N ASP A 1 21.33 2.75 31.01
CA ASP A 1 22.06 3.33 29.84
C ASP A 1 21.96 2.56 28.52
N GLN A 2 21.18 1.48 28.40
CA GLN A 2 21.20 0.61 27.20
C GLN A 2 20.74 1.30 25.88
N CYS A 3 19.93 2.36 25.96
CA CYS A 3 19.43 3.10 24.80
C CYS A 3 19.97 4.55 24.70
N ARG A 4 21.03 4.91 25.43
CA ARG A 4 21.59 6.30 25.45
C ARG A 4 20.54 7.39 25.73
N GLN A 5 19.54 7.08 26.56
CA GLN A 5 18.44 7.99 26.92
C GLN A 5 17.57 8.47 25.73
N THR A 6 17.57 7.76 24.59
CA THR A 6 16.73 8.13 23.43
C THR A 6 15.33 7.51 23.46
N GLY A 7 15.12 6.46 24.25
CA GLY A 7 13.91 5.64 24.22
C GLY A 7 13.88 4.58 23.09
N TYR A 8 14.91 4.53 22.24
CA TYR A 8 14.98 3.62 21.09
C TYR A 8 16.32 2.87 21.04
N GLN A 9 16.30 1.60 20.63
CA GLN A 9 17.51 0.80 20.42
C GLN A 9 17.36 -0.11 19.20
N GLY A 10 18.33 -0.05 18.28
CA GLY A 10 18.27 -0.80 17.02
C GLY A 10 17.38 -0.12 15.97
N ARG A 11 17.11 -0.84 14.88
CA ARG A 11 16.26 -0.41 13.76
C ARG A 11 15.49 -1.61 13.23
N ALA A 12 14.24 -1.38 12.83
CA ALA A 12 13.39 -2.39 12.22
C ALA A 12 12.90 -1.87 10.87
N ALA A 13 13.24 -2.56 9.77
CA ALA A 13 12.82 -2.15 8.43
C ALA A 13 11.35 -2.49 8.21
N ILE A 14 10.54 -1.54 7.75
CA ILE A 14 9.18 -1.77 7.24
C ILE A 14 9.20 -2.00 5.72
N TYR A 15 8.24 -2.74 5.19
CA TYR A 15 8.23 -3.14 3.78
C TYR A 15 6.88 -2.88 3.10
N GLU A 16 6.96 -2.56 1.81
CA GLU A 16 5.84 -2.50 0.88
C GLU A 16 6.27 -3.25 -0.38
N ILE A 17 5.65 -4.42 -0.60
CA ILE A 17 6.07 -5.36 -1.64
C ILE A 17 4.93 -5.46 -2.67
N CYS A 18 5.14 -4.82 -3.81
CA CYS A 18 4.22 -4.87 -4.94
C CYS A 18 4.56 -6.06 -5.84
N LEU A 19 3.72 -7.10 -5.81
CA LEU A 19 3.85 -8.22 -6.73
C LEU A 19 3.23 -7.84 -8.08
N VAL A 20 3.98 -8.06 -9.17
CA VAL A 20 3.46 -7.84 -10.52
C VAL A 20 2.59 -9.01 -10.93
N THR A 21 1.34 -8.95 -10.53
CA THR A 21 0.28 -9.90 -10.92
C THR A 21 -0.15 -9.67 -12.37
N GLU A 22 -1.02 -10.54 -12.87
CA GLU A 22 -1.61 -10.36 -14.20
C GLU A 22 -2.56 -9.15 -14.26
N GLY A 23 -3.31 -8.86 -13.19
CA GLY A 23 -4.16 -7.68 -13.09
C GLY A 23 -3.35 -6.40 -13.19
N LEU A 24 -2.29 -6.30 -12.37
CA LEU A 24 -1.39 -5.15 -12.37
C LEU A 24 -0.64 -5.01 -13.70
N ARG A 25 -0.21 -6.12 -14.31
CA ARG A 25 0.45 -6.11 -15.64
C ARG A 25 -0.44 -5.45 -16.69
N LYS A 26 -1.74 -5.78 -16.73
CA LYS A 26 -2.68 -5.18 -17.68
C LYS A 26 -2.78 -3.66 -17.47
N LEU A 27 -2.94 -3.22 -16.23
CA LEU A 27 -3.01 -1.78 -15.91
C LEU A 27 -1.73 -1.03 -16.30
N ILE A 28 -0.56 -1.64 -16.11
CA ILE A 28 0.72 -1.07 -16.57
C ILE A 28 0.73 -0.92 -18.10
N MET A 29 0.29 -1.95 -18.84
CA MET A 29 0.22 -1.90 -20.31
C MET A 29 -0.76 -0.83 -20.80
N HIS A 30 -1.85 -0.60 -20.05
CA HIS A 30 -2.81 0.46 -20.31
C HIS A 30 -2.37 1.85 -19.82
N ARG A 31 -1.18 1.98 -19.24
CA ARG A 31 -0.64 3.24 -18.69
C ARG A 31 -1.57 3.90 -17.67
N CYS A 32 -2.21 3.08 -16.83
CA CYS A 32 -2.96 3.56 -15.68
C CYS A 32 -2.07 4.40 -14.76
N ASP A 33 -2.64 5.41 -14.11
CA ASP A 33 -1.93 6.28 -13.17
C ASP A 33 -1.46 5.50 -11.92
N GLY A 34 -0.58 6.14 -11.14
CA GLY A 34 -0.03 5.53 -9.94
C GLY A 34 -1.07 5.21 -8.87
N GLY A 35 -2.16 5.99 -8.79
CA GLY A 35 -3.26 5.77 -7.87
C GLY A 35 -4.03 4.49 -8.22
N GLY A 36 -4.40 4.32 -9.50
CA GLY A 36 -5.07 3.13 -9.99
C GLY A 36 -4.20 1.87 -9.86
N LEU A 37 -2.91 1.97 -10.17
CA LEU A 37 -1.95 0.88 -9.93
C LEU A 37 -1.84 0.51 -8.44
N LYS A 38 -1.74 1.50 -7.56
CA LYS A 38 -1.65 1.29 -6.10
C LYS A 38 -2.92 0.65 -5.56
N GLN A 39 -4.10 1.09 -5.98
CA GLN A 39 -5.38 0.50 -5.58
C GLN A 39 -5.48 -0.97 -5.98
N CYS A 40 -5.12 -1.30 -7.23
CA CYS A 40 -5.08 -2.69 -7.69
C CYS A 40 -4.11 -3.53 -6.86
N ALA A 41 -2.88 -3.04 -6.64
CA ALA A 41 -1.90 -3.76 -5.84
C ALA A 41 -2.38 -4.01 -4.41
N ILE A 42 -3.01 -3.03 -3.75
CA ILE A 42 -3.57 -3.19 -2.39
C ILE A 42 -4.70 -4.22 -2.39
N ALA A 43 -5.62 -4.13 -3.36
CA ALA A 43 -6.74 -5.08 -3.49
C ALA A 43 -6.26 -6.52 -3.70
N GLU A 44 -5.10 -6.68 -4.34
CA GLU A 44 -4.46 -7.98 -4.58
C GLU A 44 -3.48 -8.41 -3.46
N GLY A 45 -3.49 -7.71 -2.32
CA GLY A 45 -2.80 -8.13 -1.10
C GLY A 45 -1.47 -7.43 -0.82
N MET A 46 -1.12 -6.37 -1.56
CA MET A 46 -0.01 -5.50 -1.18
C MET A 46 -0.35 -4.76 0.11
N GLU A 47 0.54 -4.86 1.09
CA GLU A 47 0.47 -4.06 2.31
C GLU A 47 1.34 -2.80 2.16
N THR A 48 0.80 -1.66 2.58
CA THR A 48 1.52 -0.38 2.52
C THR A 48 2.55 -0.27 3.63
N LEU A 49 3.55 0.60 3.44
CA LEU A 49 4.54 0.92 4.48
C LEU A 49 3.87 1.34 5.81
N ARG A 50 2.78 2.11 5.71
CA ARG A 50 2.04 2.59 6.88
C ARG A 50 1.32 1.45 7.60
N HIS A 51 0.73 0.50 6.87
CA HIS A 51 0.14 -0.70 7.46
C HIS A 51 1.17 -1.60 8.16
N ASP A 52 2.33 -1.88 7.55
CA ASP A 52 3.39 -2.65 8.24
C ASP A 52 3.90 -1.90 9.48
N GLY A 53 4.00 -0.58 9.40
CA GLY A 53 4.29 0.29 10.54
C GLY A 53 3.30 0.08 11.69
N TRP A 54 1.99 0.14 11.42
CA TRP A 54 0.96 -0.08 12.43
C TRP A 54 0.99 -1.47 13.04
N ARG A 55 1.22 -2.49 12.22
CA ARG A 55 1.39 -3.85 12.74
C ARG A 55 2.55 -3.94 13.72
N ARG A 56 3.66 -3.24 13.48
CA ARG A 56 4.81 -3.22 14.40
C ARG A 56 4.53 -2.48 15.69
N VAL A 57 3.75 -1.40 15.62
CA VAL A 57 3.26 -0.71 16.82
C VAL A 57 2.39 -1.64 17.65
N ALA A 58 1.45 -2.34 17.02
CA ALA A 58 0.59 -3.32 17.70
C ALA A 58 1.40 -4.47 18.35
N GLN A 59 2.56 -4.82 17.78
CA GLN A 59 3.48 -5.83 18.31
C GLN A 59 4.48 -5.27 19.35
N GLY A 60 4.43 -3.97 19.68
CA GLY A 60 5.37 -3.33 20.61
C GLY A 60 6.80 -3.20 20.08
N ARG A 61 7.00 -3.25 18.76
CA ARG A 61 8.32 -3.20 18.10
C ARG A 61 8.69 -1.82 17.57
N SER A 62 7.74 -0.88 17.54
CA SER A 62 7.90 0.51 17.13
C SER A 62 6.93 1.40 17.89
N THR A 63 7.03 2.72 17.73
CA THR A 63 6.11 3.71 18.31
C THR A 63 5.23 4.33 17.23
N ILE A 64 4.09 4.90 17.66
CA ILE A 64 3.21 5.66 16.76
C ILE A 64 3.99 6.83 16.12
N GLU A 65 4.80 7.52 16.92
CA GLU A 65 5.66 8.62 16.47
C GLU A 65 6.58 8.19 15.33
N GLU A 66 7.28 7.07 15.46
CA GLU A 66 8.17 6.56 14.41
C GLU A 66 7.41 6.29 13.12
N VAL A 67 6.24 5.65 13.17
CA VAL A 67 5.46 5.31 11.97
C VAL A 67 4.95 6.57 11.26
N VAL A 68 4.40 7.54 12.01
CA VAL A 68 3.93 8.81 11.42
C VAL A 68 5.10 9.58 10.80
N ARG A 69 6.27 9.57 11.44
CA ARG A 69 7.47 10.29 10.99
C ARG A 69 8.06 9.72 9.69
N VAL A 70 7.98 8.40 9.49
CA VAL A 70 8.68 7.71 8.38
C VAL A 70 7.77 7.20 7.28
N THR A 71 6.45 7.35 7.40
CA THR A 71 5.47 6.91 6.38
C THR A 71 4.51 8.02 6.00
N GLN A 72 3.95 7.98 4.79
CA GLN A 72 2.86 8.87 4.37
C GLN A 72 1.50 8.22 4.62
N THR A 73 0.45 9.05 4.70
CA THR A 73 -0.92 8.54 4.78
C THR A 73 -1.23 7.78 3.51
N ASP A 74 -2.01 6.71 3.63
CA ASP A 74 -2.54 6.00 2.47
C ASP A 74 -3.63 6.87 1.84
N GLU A 75 -3.20 7.90 1.11
CA GLU A 75 -4.07 8.64 0.22
C GLU A 75 -4.39 7.68 -0.94
N VAL A 76 -5.58 7.10 -0.89
CA VAL A 76 -6.24 6.66 -2.12
C VAL A 76 -6.38 7.93 -2.94
N MET A 77 -5.47 8.14 -3.88
CA MET A 77 -5.56 9.22 -4.84
C MET A 77 -6.80 8.96 -5.68
N ALA A 78 -7.93 9.48 -5.22
CA ALA A 78 -9.09 9.73 -6.04
C ALA A 78 -8.74 10.95 -6.89
N GLU A 79 -7.89 10.76 -7.90
CA GLU A 79 -7.89 11.69 -9.02
C GLU A 79 -9.25 11.50 -9.70
N THR A 80 -10.18 12.42 -9.42
CA THR A 80 -11.38 12.62 -10.21
C THR A 80 -10.95 13.05 -11.62
N THR A 81 -10.51 12.08 -12.41
CA THR A 81 -10.53 12.22 -13.86
C THR A 81 -11.96 11.88 -14.27
N GLU A 82 -12.71 12.90 -14.70
CA GLU A 82 -14.08 12.79 -15.21
C GLU A 82 -14.24 11.81 -16.39
N GLU A 83 -13.15 11.19 -16.88
CA GLU A 83 -13.15 10.31 -18.05
C GLU A 83 -12.60 8.89 -17.80
N ALA A 84 -12.32 8.49 -16.55
CA ALA A 84 -11.98 7.10 -16.29
C ALA A 84 -13.25 6.25 -16.13
N GLU A 85 -13.73 5.68 -17.24
CA GLU A 85 -14.77 4.66 -17.21
C GLU A 85 -14.40 3.52 -16.24
N PRO A 86 -15.38 2.98 -15.48
CA PRO A 86 -15.10 1.96 -14.48
C PRO A 86 -14.61 0.69 -15.16
N ILE A 87 -13.36 0.31 -14.92
CA ILE A 87 -12.79 -1.00 -15.34
C ILE A 87 -13.32 -2.19 -14.49
N VAL A 88 -14.42 -2.00 -13.76
CA VAL A 88 -15.14 -3.06 -13.06
C VAL A 88 -16.38 -3.47 -13.85
N ALA A 89 -16.14 -4.19 -14.95
CA ALA A 89 -17.14 -5.04 -15.59
C ALA A 89 -16.44 -6.16 -16.38
N ALA A 90 -15.67 -7.00 -15.70
CA ALA A 90 -15.49 -8.38 -16.15
C ALA A 90 -16.44 -9.23 -15.28
N GLU A 91 -17.74 -9.04 -15.50
CA GLU A 91 -18.74 -9.96 -14.99
C GLU A 91 -18.45 -11.35 -15.55
N ALA A 92 -18.49 -12.29 -14.61
CA ALA A 92 -18.44 -13.69 -14.86
C ALA A 92 -19.60 -14.12 -15.77
N THR A 93 -19.31 -15.09 -16.64
CA THR A 93 -20.26 -16.12 -17.05
C THR A 93 -21.54 -15.67 -17.77
N GLU A 94 -21.55 -15.83 -19.09
CA GLU A 94 -22.68 -16.45 -19.78
C GLU A 94 -22.19 -17.12 -21.08
N ILE A 95 -22.03 -18.44 -20.99
CA ILE A 95 -22.11 -19.33 -22.14
C ILE A 95 -23.59 -19.71 -22.22
N GLN A 96 -24.34 -19.12 -23.16
CA GLN A 96 -25.41 -19.76 -23.93
C GLN A 96 -25.55 -19.04 -25.28
#